data_AF-A0AAV6YSJ6-F1
#
_entry.id   AF-A0AAV6YSJ6-F1
#
_cell.length_a   1.000
_cell.length_b   1.000
_cell.length_c   1.000
_cell.angle_alpha   90.00
_cell.angle_beta   90.00
_cell.angle_gamma   90.00
#
_symmetry.space_group_name_H-M   'P 1'
#
loop_
_entity.id
_entity.type
_entity.pdbx_description
1 polymer ?
#
loop_
_entity_poly.entity_id
_entity_poly.type
_entity_poly.pdbx_seq_one_letter_code
_entity_poly.pdbx_strand_id
1 'polypeptide(L)'
;HVEEFVEHLTFLGQVSSDLPSLERQYSSVIQLYSVAKDYGMNIPSEETALYQSLIPGFQQLKSAVLFCEAKKDEDIVRFSGDLDQYISHLHFHLMDFKIKVKNPILLDADTFPPEANEVIIGLMEEFEVIANKARCYSSYQERFGSSMTQMKSRLLDVLMLQKSSGNVVTTKTLNAELSEIECDLSLRKLLWEAKEEWGRLSTEWRVTSFENLNVDFIQRDVNRFSHTLFMLEKGLPPNHVVTGLKQSITDFKQSLPIVVALRNPCLQARHWDVIHFTIGRMITKDRNFTLGNLLELR
;
A
#
# COMPACT_ATOMS: atom_id res chain seq x y z
N HIS A 1 -13.19 22.80 3.54
CA HIS A 1 -12.10 21.85 3.82
C HIS A 1 -11.05 21.91 2.70
N VAL A 2 -9.80 21.47 2.92
CA VAL A 2 -8.74 21.49 1.88
C VAL A 2 -9.15 20.66 0.65
N GLU A 3 -9.81 19.52 0.87
CA GLU A 3 -10.33 18.65 -0.18
C GLU A 3 -11.36 19.37 -1.08
N GLU A 4 -12.41 19.95 -0.48
CA GLU A 4 -13.41 20.76 -1.20
C GLU A 4 -12.77 21.92 -1.98
N PHE A 5 -11.71 22.52 -1.43
CA PHE A 5 -10.98 23.58 -2.12
C PHE A 5 -10.21 23.06 -3.33
N VAL A 6 -9.62 21.86 -3.26
CA VAL A 6 -8.95 21.22 -4.40
C VAL A 6 -9.95 20.86 -5.50
N GLU A 7 -11.14 20.38 -5.14
CA GLU A 7 -12.24 20.17 -6.09
C GLU A 7 -12.68 21.49 -6.72
N HIS A 8 -12.86 22.52 -5.92
CA HIS A 8 -13.21 23.86 -6.38
C HIS A 8 -12.18 24.43 -7.36
N LEU A 9 -10.87 24.29 -7.08
CA LEU A 9 -9.80 24.70 -8.00
C LEU A 9 -9.85 23.95 -9.33
N THR A 10 -10.16 22.65 -9.28
CA THR A 10 -10.30 21.84 -10.50
C THR A 10 -11.46 22.34 -11.35
N PHE A 11 -12.60 22.57 -10.72
CA PHE A 11 -13.80 23.08 -11.37
C PHE A 11 -13.57 24.49 -11.92
N LEU A 12 -12.95 25.38 -11.14
CA LEU A 12 -12.62 26.73 -11.57
C LEU A 12 -11.69 26.72 -12.78
N GLY A 13 -10.64 25.88 -12.79
CA GLY A 13 -9.75 25.72 -13.94
C GLY A 13 -10.48 25.26 -15.21
N GLN A 14 -11.39 24.29 -15.09
CA GLN A 14 -12.20 23.80 -16.22
C GLN A 14 -13.16 24.88 -16.74
N VAL A 15 -13.87 25.57 -15.84
CA VAL A 15 -14.79 26.65 -16.24
C VAL A 15 -14.01 27.80 -16.89
N SER A 16 -12.85 28.17 -16.35
CA SER A 16 -11.98 29.20 -16.92
C SER A 16 -11.44 28.81 -18.31
N SER A 17 -11.17 27.53 -18.58
CA SER A 17 -10.75 27.07 -19.92
C SER A 17 -11.89 27.03 -20.93
N ASP A 18 -13.11 26.74 -20.49
CA ASP A 18 -14.29 26.63 -21.34
C ASP A 18 -14.92 28.00 -21.62
N LEU A 19 -14.72 28.98 -20.73
CA LEU A 19 -15.29 30.32 -20.80
C LEU A 19 -15.06 31.03 -22.16
N PRO A 20 -13.87 31.00 -22.78
CA PRO A 20 -13.65 31.64 -24.08
C PRO A 20 -14.46 31.00 -25.21
N SER A 21 -14.67 29.68 -25.17
CA SER A 21 -15.51 28.97 -26.15
C SER A 21 -16.97 29.34 -25.95
N LEU A 22 -17.43 29.36 -24.70
CA LEU A 22 -18.78 29.73 -24.33
C LEU A 22 -19.08 31.20 -24.68
N GLU A 23 -18.10 32.10 -24.52
CA GLU A 23 -18.22 33.51 -24.89
C GLU A 23 -18.36 33.72 -26.42
N ARG A 24 -17.69 32.89 -27.24
CA ARG A 24 -17.91 32.89 -28.70
C ARG A 24 -19.33 32.46 -29.05
N GLN A 25 -19.81 31.36 -28.45
CA GLN A 25 -21.17 30.87 -28.69
C GLN A 25 -22.22 31.90 -28.25
N TYR A 26 -22.05 32.47 -27.05
CA TYR A 26 -22.87 33.57 -26.54
C TYR A 26 -22.90 34.77 -27.49
N SER A 27 -21.73 35.17 -28.01
CA SER A 27 -21.63 36.26 -28.99
C SER A 27 -22.37 35.94 -30.30
N SER A 28 -22.26 34.71 -30.80
CA SER A 28 -23.00 34.27 -31.98
C SER A 28 -24.51 34.30 -31.76
N VAL A 29 -25.00 33.87 -30.59
CA VAL A 29 -26.42 33.92 -30.24
C VAL A 29 -26.92 35.36 -30.19
N ILE A 30 -26.17 36.29 -29.56
CA ILE A 30 -26.53 37.72 -29.57
C ILE A 30 -26.62 38.26 -31.00
N GLN A 31 -25.66 37.94 -31.85
CA GLN A 31 -25.67 38.37 -33.25
C GLN A 31 -26.87 37.82 -34.02
N LEU A 32 -27.20 36.54 -33.85
CA LEU A 32 -28.38 35.91 -34.46
C LEU A 32 -29.68 36.59 -34.05
N TYR A 33 -29.86 36.87 -32.75
CA TYR A 33 -31.04 37.58 -32.25
C TYR A 33 -31.10 39.03 -32.72
N SER A 34 -29.95 39.71 -32.86
CA SER A 34 -29.88 41.05 -33.45
C SER A 34 -30.34 41.04 -34.90
N VAL A 35 -29.81 40.11 -35.72
CA VAL A 35 -30.20 39.96 -37.13
C VAL A 35 -31.68 39.60 -37.25
N ALA A 36 -32.18 38.64 -36.48
CA ALA A 36 -33.59 38.26 -36.51
C ALA A 36 -34.52 39.44 -36.19
N LYS A 37 -34.12 40.31 -35.24
CA LYS A 37 -34.82 41.55 -34.93
C LYS A 37 -34.76 42.58 -36.07
N ASP A 38 -33.60 42.76 -36.69
CA ASP A 38 -33.39 43.72 -37.79
C ASP A 38 -34.19 43.35 -39.04
N TYR A 39 -34.35 42.05 -39.32
CA TYR A 39 -35.15 41.54 -40.44
C TYR A 39 -36.64 41.32 -40.10
N GLY A 40 -37.07 41.68 -38.88
CA GLY A 40 -38.47 41.57 -38.46
C GLY A 40 -38.99 40.13 -38.35
N MET A 41 -38.12 39.16 -38.10
CA MET A 41 -38.53 37.77 -37.89
C MET A 41 -39.33 37.64 -36.60
N ASN A 42 -40.45 36.91 -36.67
CA ASN A 42 -41.31 36.68 -35.50
C ASN A 42 -40.71 35.56 -34.64
N ILE A 43 -40.03 35.92 -33.57
CA ILE A 43 -39.46 34.98 -32.60
C ILE A 43 -40.53 34.64 -31.55
N PRO A 44 -40.77 33.35 -31.23
CA PRO A 44 -41.69 32.96 -30.16
C PRO A 44 -41.38 33.66 -28.83
N SER A 45 -42.41 33.96 -28.04
CA SER A 45 -42.26 34.58 -26.72
C SER A 45 -41.43 33.72 -25.76
N GLU A 46 -41.50 32.40 -25.87
CA GLU A 46 -40.72 31.44 -25.08
C GLU A 46 -39.21 31.58 -25.35
N GLU A 47 -38.80 31.59 -26.62
CA GLU A 47 -37.39 31.77 -27.00
C GLU A 47 -36.86 33.16 -26.62
N THR A 48 -37.70 34.19 -26.73
CA THR A 48 -37.37 35.55 -26.30
C THR A 48 -37.12 35.62 -24.78
N ALA A 49 -37.92 34.91 -23.99
CA ALA A 49 -37.75 34.84 -22.54
C ALA A 49 -36.45 34.10 -22.15
N LEU A 50 -36.12 33.01 -22.86
CA LEU A 50 -34.83 32.30 -22.67
C LEU A 50 -33.64 33.18 -23.04
N TYR A 51 -33.71 33.93 -24.13
CA TYR A 51 -32.67 34.89 -24.51
C TYR A 51 -32.49 36.01 -23.48
N GLN A 52 -33.60 36.54 -22.94
CA GLN A 52 -33.56 37.58 -21.91
C GLN A 52 -32.96 37.08 -20.59
N SER A 53 -33.12 35.81 -20.24
CA SER A 53 -32.51 35.23 -19.03
C SER A 53 -31.05 34.81 -19.24
N LEU A 54 -30.67 34.46 -20.48
CA LEU A 54 -29.30 34.09 -20.85
C LEU A 54 -28.29 35.22 -20.61
N ILE A 55 -28.65 36.47 -20.95
CA ILE A 55 -27.77 37.64 -20.80
C ILE A 55 -27.32 37.84 -19.35
N PRO A 56 -28.21 38.03 -18.36
CA PRO A 56 -27.82 38.19 -16.97
C PRO A 56 -27.15 36.92 -16.41
N GLY A 57 -27.60 35.73 -16.81
CA GLY A 57 -26.97 34.47 -16.39
C GLY A 57 -25.51 34.35 -16.82
N PHE A 58 -25.20 34.69 -18.07
CA PHE A 58 -23.82 34.66 -18.58
C PHE A 58 -22.94 35.73 -17.94
N GLN A 59 -23.47 36.94 -17.70
CA GLN A 59 -22.74 37.99 -16.98
C GLN A 59 -22.46 37.62 -15.52
N GLN A 60 -23.42 36.97 -14.86
CA GLN A 60 -23.24 36.46 -13.50
C GLN A 60 -22.15 35.39 -13.45
N LEU A 61 -22.15 34.43 -14.39
CA LEU A 61 -21.09 33.42 -14.52
C LEU A 61 -19.72 34.09 -14.70
N LYS A 62 -19.59 35.02 -15.64
CA LYS A 62 -18.32 35.72 -15.92
C LYS A 62 -17.81 36.49 -14.68
N SER A 63 -18.71 37.18 -13.99
CA SER A 63 -18.38 37.93 -12.78
C SER A 63 -17.96 37.00 -11.64
N ALA A 64 -18.65 35.87 -11.46
CA ALA A 64 -18.30 34.87 -10.45
C ALA A 64 -16.93 34.24 -10.73
N VAL A 65 -16.64 33.85 -11.98
CA VAL A 65 -15.33 33.31 -12.37
C VAL A 65 -14.21 34.31 -12.12
N LEU A 66 -14.38 35.57 -12.53
CA LEU A 66 -13.41 36.65 -12.27
C LEU A 66 -13.13 36.85 -10.78
N PHE A 67 -14.17 36.84 -9.95
CA PHE A 67 -14.03 36.98 -8.51
C PHE A 67 -13.27 35.80 -7.88
N CYS A 68 -13.60 34.57 -8.27
CA CYS A 68 -12.91 33.38 -7.80
C CYS A 68 -11.44 33.35 -8.24
N GLU A 69 -11.13 33.70 -9.49
CA GLU A 69 -9.76 33.81 -9.98
C GLU A 69 -8.95 34.89 -9.24
N ALA A 70 -9.57 36.02 -8.89
CA ALA A 70 -8.91 37.08 -8.14
C ALA A 70 -8.53 36.64 -6.71
N LYS A 71 -9.36 35.81 -6.06
CA LYS A 71 -9.13 35.29 -4.70
C LYS A 71 -8.27 34.03 -4.66
N LYS A 72 -8.14 33.34 -5.79
CA LYS A 72 -7.44 32.06 -5.92
C LYS A 72 -6.07 32.05 -5.23
N ASP A 73 -5.29 33.10 -5.46
CA ASP A 73 -3.93 33.26 -4.93
C ASP A 73 -3.91 33.32 -3.39
N GLU A 74 -4.81 34.09 -2.78
CA GLU A 74 -4.93 34.21 -1.32
C GLU A 74 -5.41 32.91 -0.69
N ASP A 75 -6.40 32.25 -1.31
CA ASP A 75 -6.93 30.98 -0.83
C ASP A 75 -5.89 29.87 -0.95
N ILE A 76 -5.11 29.81 -2.04
CA ILE A 76 -4.00 28.85 -2.18
C ILE A 76 -2.98 29.02 -1.05
N VAL A 77 -2.57 30.25 -0.72
CA VAL A 77 -1.66 30.52 0.41
C VAL A 77 -2.24 29.97 1.71
N ARG A 78 -3.50 30.32 2.01
CA ARG A 78 -4.18 29.90 3.24
C ARG A 78 -4.29 28.38 3.35
N PHE A 79 -4.86 27.73 2.34
CA PHE A 79 -5.06 26.28 2.35
C PHE A 79 -3.75 25.49 2.23
N SER A 80 -2.68 26.09 1.67
CA SER A 80 -1.35 25.48 1.73
C SER A 80 -0.79 25.45 3.15
N GLY A 81 -1.04 26.49 3.96
CA GLY A 81 -0.69 26.50 5.39
C GLY A 81 -1.48 25.47 6.19
N ASP A 82 -2.79 25.37 5.96
CA ASP A 82 -3.64 24.34 6.58
C ASP A 82 -3.16 22.93 6.20
N LEU A 83 -2.78 22.71 4.95
CA LEU A 83 -2.23 21.44 4.47
C LEU A 83 -0.91 21.09 5.15
N ASP A 84 0.01 22.06 5.30
CA ASP A 84 1.28 21.85 6.00
C ASP A 84 1.05 21.46 7.47
N GLN A 85 0.02 22.02 8.13
CA GLN A 85 -0.40 21.61 9.48
C GLN A 85 -0.97 20.17 9.50
N TYR A 86 -1.79 19.80 8.51
CA TYR A 86 -2.33 18.45 8.41
C TYR A 86 -1.26 17.40 8.13
N ILE A 87 -0.26 17.72 7.31
CA ILE A 87 0.92 16.87 7.07
C ILE A 87 1.68 16.66 8.38
N SER A 88 1.89 17.73 9.16
CA SER A 88 2.58 17.66 10.45
C SER A 88 1.82 16.79 11.46
N HIS A 89 0.49 16.93 11.53
CA HIS A 89 -0.33 16.09 12.41
C HIS A 89 -0.35 14.62 11.96
N LEU A 90 -0.40 14.37 10.65
CA LEU A 90 -0.32 13.02 10.10
C LEU A 90 1.04 12.37 10.39
N HIS A 91 2.12 13.14 10.35
CA HIS A 91 3.46 12.67 10.72
C HIS A 91 3.53 12.28 12.19
N PHE A 92 2.97 13.09 13.10
CA PHE A 92 2.88 12.72 14.50
C PHE A 92 2.11 11.39 14.69
N HIS A 93 0.97 11.24 14.03
CA HIS A 93 0.20 10.00 14.05
C HIS A 93 1.00 8.82 13.46
N LEU A 94 1.81 9.05 12.42
CA LEU A 94 2.71 8.05 11.85
C LEU A 94 3.80 7.62 12.84
N MET A 95 4.33 8.55 13.63
CA MET A 95 5.33 8.24 14.67
C MET A 95 4.73 7.37 15.78
N ASP A 96 3.52 7.70 16.24
CA ASP A 96 2.79 6.86 17.20
C ASP A 96 2.49 5.49 16.62
N PHE A 97 2.07 5.43 15.36
CA PHE A 97 1.85 4.18 14.65
C PHE A 97 3.14 3.34 14.54
N LYS A 98 4.29 3.98 14.26
CA LYS A 98 5.61 3.31 14.20
C LYS A 98 5.97 2.63 15.53
N ILE A 99 5.52 3.19 16.67
CA ILE A 99 5.69 2.55 17.99
C ILE A 99 4.83 1.29 18.09
N LYS A 100 3.57 1.33 17.62
CA LYS A 100 2.69 0.15 17.60
C LYS A 100 3.27 -1.00 16.75
N VAL A 101 3.84 -0.71 15.58
CA VAL A 101 4.48 -1.71 14.70
C VAL A 101 5.73 -2.35 15.35
N LYS A 102 6.37 -1.63 16.28
CA LYS A 102 7.51 -2.12 17.06
C LYS A 102 7.10 -2.88 18.32
N ASN A 103 5.82 -3.16 18.53
CA ASN A 103 5.35 -3.93 19.67
C ASN A 103 6.08 -5.28 19.75
N PRO A 104 6.69 -5.63 20.90
CA PRO A 104 7.42 -6.88 21.09
C PRO A 104 6.63 -8.14 20.73
N ILE A 105 5.31 -8.14 20.93
CA ILE A 105 4.43 -9.27 20.62
C ILE A 105 4.55 -9.75 19.16
N LEU A 106 4.91 -8.86 18.24
CA LEU A 106 5.05 -9.17 16.82
C LEU A 106 6.33 -9.94 16.48
N LEU A 107 7.28 -10.04 17.41
CA LEU A 107 8.56 -10.73 17.24
C LEU A 107 8.90 -11.67 18.41
N ASP A 108 7.94 -11.92 19.29
CA ASP A 108 8.10 -12.82 20.43
C ASP A 108 7.84 -14.28 20.02
N ALA A 109 8.72 -15.18 20.46
CA ALA A 109 8.61 -16.61 20.18
C ALA A 109 7.40 -17.25 20.85
N ASP A 110 6.99 -16.72 22.00
CA ASP A 110 5.90 -17.23 22.82
C ASP A 110 4.52 -16.75 22.33
N THR A 111 4.49 -15.78 21.41
CA THR A 111 3.23 -15.31 20.81
C THR A 111 2.59 -16.38 19.93
N PHE A 112 1.28 -16.53 20.11
CA PHE A 112 0.47 -17.46 19.33
C PHE A 112 0.27 -16.93 17.89
N PRO A 113 0.53 -17.72 16.83
CA PRO A 113 0.51 -17.20 15.46
C PRO A 113 -0.82 -16.53 15.03
N PRO A 114 -2.01 -17.07 15.38
CA PRO A 114 -3.28 -16.37 15.11
C PRO A 114 -3.41 -15.01 15.77
N GLU A 115 -2.93 -14.85 17.00
CA GLU A 115 -2.94 -13.56 17.72
C GLU A 115 -2.01 -12.54 17.05
N ALA A 116 -0.80 -12.95 16.68
CA ALA A 116 0.12 -12.09 15.93
C ALA A 116 -0.46 -11.68 14.58
N ASN A 117 -1.07 -12.61 13.85
CA ASN A 117 -1.70 -12.34 12.55
C ASN A 117 -2.88 -11.37 12.68
N GLU A 118 -3.74 -11.52 13.69
CA GLU A 118 -4.86 -10.60 13.94
C GLU A 118 -4.37 -9.17 14.22
N VAL A 119 -3.35 -9.03 15.06
CA VAL A 119 -2.72 -7.72 15.33
C VAL A 119 -2.10 -7.13 14.06
N ILE A 120 -1.41 -7.93 13.26
CA ILE A 120 -0.81 -7.47 11.99
C ILE A 120 -1.89 -7.00 11.01
N ILE A 121 -3.00 -7.73 10.88
CA ILE A 121 -4.11 -7.35 10.01
C ILE A 121 -4.69 -6.00 10.46
N GLY A 122 -4.98 -5.83 11.75
CA GLY A 122 -5.46 -4.55 12.27
C GLY A 122 -4.49 -3.39 12.05
N LEU A 123 -3.18 -3.64 12.20
CA LEU A 123 -2.15 -2.64 11.89
C LEU A 123 -2.09 -2.32 10.40
N MET A 124 -2.25 -3.29 9.49
CA MET A 124 -2.29 -3.05 8.05
C MET A 124 -3.50 -2.20 7.65
N GLU A 125 -4.67 -2.43 8.25
CA GLU A 125 -5.86 -1.60 8.02
C GLU A 125 -5.65 -0.16 8.50
N GLU A 126 -5.11 0.04 9.71
CA GLU A 126 -4.77 1.36 10.23
C GLU A 126 -3.71 2.05 9.35
N PHE A 127 -2.69 1.31 8.90
CA PHE A 127 -1.65 1.79 7.99
C PHE A 127 -2.26 2.30 6.68
N GLU A 128 -3.19 1.56 6.07
CA GLU A 128 -3.81 1.94 4.82
C GLU A 128 -4.59 3.25 4.95
N VAL A 129 -5.24 3.51 6.09
CA VAL A 129 -5.90 4.80 6.36
C VAL A 129 -4.88 5.96 6.38
N ILE A 130 -3.73 5.77 7.02
CA ILE A 130 -2.65 6.77 7.08
C ILE A 130 -2.04 6.98 5.68
N ALA A 131 -1.76 5.90 4.96
CA ALA A 131 -1.19 5.93 3.61
C ALA A 131 -2.12 6.62 2.60
N ASN A 132 -3.43 6.39 2.70
CA ASN A 132 -4.42 7.10 1.89
C ASN A 132 -4.39 8.61 2.13
N LYS A 133 -4.37 9.05 3.40
CA LYS A 133 -4.27 10.48 3.75
C LYS A 133 -2.97 11.09 3.22
N ALA A 134 -1.84 10.40 3.36
CA ALA A 134 -0.54 10.81 2.86
C ALA A 134 -0.56 11.02 1.33
N ARG A 135 -1.19 10.09 0.60
CA ARG A 135 -1.35 10.15 -0.85
C ARG A 135 -2.22 11.34 -1.27
N CYS A 136 -3.34 11.57 -0.59
CA CYS A 136 -4.20 12.73 -0.81
C CYS A 136 -3.43 14.03 -0.57
N TYR A 137 -2.72 14.15 0.55
CA TYR A 137 -1.94 15.36 0.86
C TYR A 137 -0.80 15.60 -0.12
N SER A 138 -0.16 14.55 -0.61
CA SER A 138 0.85 14.63 -1.68
C SER A 138 0.24 15.21 -2.97
N SER A 139 -0.93 14.71 -3.37
CA SER A 139 -1.67 15.21 -4.54
C SER A 139 -2.09 16.67 -4.37
N TYR A 140 -2.58 17.06 -3.18
CA TYR A 140 -2.97 18.44 -2.90
C TYR A 140 -1.77 19.38 -2.95
N GLN A 141 -0.63 18.97 -2.38
CA GLN A 141 0.60 19.76 -2.38
C GLN A 141 1.15 19.96 -3.80
N GLU A 142 1.08 18.94 -4.65
CA GLU A 142 1.47 19.05 -6.07
C GLU A 142 0.57 20.04 -6.82
N ARG A 143 -0.74 19.98 -6.61
CA ARG A 143 -1.72 20.89 -7.24
C ARG A 143 -1.55 22.34 -6.78
N PHE A 144 -1.29 22.56 -5.50
CA PHE A 144 -0.97 23.90 -5.01
C PHE A 144 0.37 24.38 -5.56
N GLY A 145 1.38 23.51 -5.63
CA GLY A 145 2.68 23.82 -6.21
C GLY A 145 2.59 24.24 -7.68
N SER A 146 1.82 23.51 -8.50
CA SER A 146 1.61 23.83 -9.92
C SER A 146 0.77 25.09 -10.13
N SER A 147 -0.14 25.41 -9.19
CA SER A 147 -0.88 26.69 -9.21
C SER A 147 0.00 27.86 -8.77
N MET A 148 0.90 27.64 -7.79
CA MET A 148 1.85 28.65 -7.30
C MET A 148 2.91 29.03 -8.33
N THR A 149 3.33 28.13 -9.23
CA THR A 149 4.28 28.51 -10.31
C THR A 149 3.68 29.51 -11.30
N GLN A 150 2.35 29.62 -11.35
CA GLN A 150 1.62 30.60 -12.17
C GLN A 150 1.34 31.91 -11.40
N MET A 151 1.63 31.95 -10.09
CA MET A 151 1.38 33.10 -9.22
C MET A 151 2.40 34.22 -9.46
N LYS A 152 1.99 35.46 -9.18
CA LYS A 152 2.88 36.64 -9.25
C LYS A 152 4.07 36.50 -8.29
N SER A 153 5.28 36.79 -8.78
CA SER A 153 6.56 36.59 -8.05
C SER A 153 6.58 37.17 -6.62
N ARG A 154 5.91 38.29 -6.36
CA ARG A 154 5.91 38.94 -5.03
C ARG A 154 5.26 38.12 -3.92
N LEU A 155 4.23 37.32 -4.21
CA LEU A 155 3.58 36.43 -3.23
C LEU A 155 4.42 35.17 -2.99
N LEU A 156 5.12 34.71 -4.03
CA LEU A 156 6.05 33.58 -3.97
C LEU A 156 7.21 33.87 -2.98
N ASP A 157 7.74 35.09 -3.01
CA ASP A 157 8.82 35.52 -2.10
C ASP A 157 8.39 35.49 -0.62
N VAL A 158 7.14 35.86 -0.31
CA VAL A 158 6.59 35.83 1.06
C VAL A 158 6.42 34.39 1.57
N LEU A 159 5.94 33.48 0.71
CA LEU A 159 5.79 32.06 1.03
C LEU A 159 7.13 31.34 1.25
N MET A 160 8.13 31.63 0.41
CA MET A 160 9.48 31.06 0.53
C MET A 160 10.13 31.44 1.86
N LEU A 161 9.94 32.69 2.32
CA LEU A 161 10.44 33.16 3.61
C LEU A 161 9.75 32.45 4.78
N GLN A 162 8.43 32.22 4.71
CA GLN A 162 7.68 31.50 5.76
C GLN A 162 8.10 30.03 5.88
N LYS A 163 8.43 29.35 4.78
CA LYS A 163 8.84 27.93 4.78
C LYS A 163 10.28 27.70 5.24
N SER A 164 11.13 28.72 5.21
CA SER A 164 12.55 28.61 5.59
C SER A 164 12.84 28.51 7.10
N SER A 165 11.82 28.69 7.96
CA SER A 165 12.03 28.90 9.41
C SER A 165 11.72 27.72 10.32
N GLY A 166 11.42 26.51 9.80
CA GLY A 166 11.19 25.34 10.65
C GLY A 166 11.59 24.03 9.98
N ASN A 167 11.84 22.99 10.79
CA ASN A 167 11.87 21.59 10.33
C ASN A 167 10.48 21.22 9.80
N VAL A 168 10.13 21.68 8.60
CA VAL A 168 8.84 21.38 7.97
C VAL A 168 8.91 19.94 7.48
N VAL A 169 8.13 19.07 8.12
CA VAL A 169 7.90 17.73 7.61
C VAL A 169 7.20 17.86 6.26
N THR A 170 7.76 17.21 5.25
CA THR A 170 7.20 17.22 3.90
C THR A 170 6.48 15.91 3.60
N THR A 171 5.60 15.93 2.61
CA THR A 171 5.01 14.69 2.08
C THR A 171 6.06 13.70 1.59
N LYS A 172 7.21 14.19 1.08
CA LYS A 172 8.33 13.32 0.66
C LYS A 172 8.93 12.55 1.83
N THR A 173 9.21 13.23 2.95
CA THR A 173 9.75 12.57 4.16
C THR A 173 8.73 11.62 4.76
N LEU A 174 7.46 12.02 4.80
CA LEU A 174 6.36 11.18 5.27
C LEU A 174 6.20 9.91 4.41
N ASN A 175 6.27 10.03 3.07
CA ASN A 175 6.15 8.88 2.16
C ASN A 175 7.34 7.92 2.27
N ALA A 176 8.55 8.44 2.50
CA ALA A 176 9.72 7.59 2.75
C ALA A 176 9.54 6.77 4.04
N GLU A 177 9.11 7.41 5.13
CA GLU A 177 8.85 6.74 6.40
C GLU A 177 7.68 5.74 6.32
N LEU A 178 6.63 6.07 5.55
CA LEU A 178 5.54 5.14 5.27
C LEU A 178 6.03 3.88 4.55
N SER A 179 6.91 4.04 3.55
CA SER A 179 7.47 2.90 2.82
C SER A 179 8.34 2.01 3.72
N GLU A 180 9.11 2.59 4.65
CA GLU A 180 9.83 1.81 5.68
C GLU A 180 8.87 1.00 6.55
N ILE A 181 7.79 1.63 7.02
CA ILE A 181 6.80 0.98 7.89
C ILE A 181 6.03 -0.12 7.15
N GLU A 182 5.68 0.11 5.88
CA GLU A 182 5.05 -0.89 5.02
C GLU A 182 5.95 -2.13 4.85
N CYS A 183 7.26 -1.90 4.64
CA CYS A 183 8.23 -2.98 4.54
C CYS A 183 8.32 -3.77 5.87
N ASP A 184 8.41 -3.07 7.00
CA ASP A 184 8.46 -3.68 8.34
C ASP A 184 7.21 -4.54 8.65
N LEU A 185 6.02 -4.05 8.29
CA LEU A 185 4.75 -4.76 8.43
C LEU A 185 4.68 -5.98 7.51
N SER A 186 5.09 -5.82 6.25
CA SER A 186 5.11 -6.90 5.26
C SER A 186 6.05 -8.03 5.68
N LEU A 187 7.22 -7.70 6.25
CA LEU A 187 8.16 -8.68 6.77
C LEU A 187 7.62 -9.41 8.00
N ARG A 188 6.91 -8.73 8.91
CA ARG A 188 6.26 -9.36 10.06
C ARG A 188 5.14 -10.30 9.63
N LYS A 189 4.30 -9.87 8.68
CA LYS A 189 3.28 -10.73 8.08
C LYS A 189 3.91 -11.99 7.49
N LEU A 190 4.93 -11.81 6.66
CA LEU A 190 5.67 -12.92 6.04
C LEU A 190 6.27 -13.88 7.08
N LEU A 191 6.79 -13.36 8.20
CA LEU A 191 7.33 -14.18 9.29
C LEU A 191 6.28 -15.14 9.86
N TRP A 192 5.12 -14.61 10.22
CA TRP A 192 4.07 -15.38 10.88
C TRP A 192 3.35 -16.33 9.91
N GLU A 193 3.10 -15.88 8.68
CA GLU A 193 2.61 -16.75 7.60
C GLU A 193 3.59 -17.90 7.32
N ALA A 194 4.89 -17.62 7.24
CA ALA A 194 5.90 -18.65 7.01
C ALA A 194 6.01 -19.63 8.19
N LYS A 195 5.90 -19.15 9.44
CA LYS A 195 5.91 -20.01 10.64
C LYS A 195 4.71 -20.95 10.67
N GLU A 196 3.51 -20.44 10.39
CA GLU A 196 2.29 -21.23 10.34
C GLU A 196 2.31 -22.23 9.17
N GLU A 197 2.70 -21.76 7.98
CA GLU A 197 2.81 -22.61 6.79
C GLU A 197 3.84 -23.73 6.99
N TRP A 198 5.00 -23.40 7.56
CA TRP A 198 6.02 -24.40 7.89
C TRP A 198 5.52 -25.41 8.92
N GLY A 199 4.85 -24.96 9.98
CA GLY A 199 4.27 -25.86 10.98
C GLY A 199 3.25 -26.83 10.37
N ARG A 200 2.37 -26.32 9.51
CA ARG A 200 1.38 -27.12 8.78
C ARG A 200 2.04 -28.14 7.86
N LEU A 201 2.96 -27.69 6.98
CA LEU A 201 3.66 -28.55 6.03
C LEU A 201 4.54 -29.59 6.72
N SER A 202 5.30 -29.19 7.75
CA SER A 202 6.14 -30.12 8.51
C SER A 202 5.31 -31.21 9.16
N THR A 203 4.15 -30.86 9.72
CA THR A 203 3.22 -31.83 10.31
C THR A 203 2.64 -32.75 9.24
N GLU A 204 2.17 -32.20 8.12
CA GLU A 204 1.65 -32.95 6.98
C GLU A 204 2.67 -33.96 6.45
N TRP A 205 3.92 -33.53 6.24
CA TRP A 205 4.99 -34.42 5.79
C TRP A 205 5.28 -35.50 6.82
N ARG A 206 5.32 -35.16 8.13
CA ARG A 206 5.56 -36.11 9.22
C ARG A 206 4.49 -37.20 9.32
N VAL A 207 3.23 -36.90 9.04
CA VAL A 207 2.13 -37.89 9.08
C VAL A 207 1.95 -38.64 7.76
N THR A 208 2.52 -38.13 6.67
CA THR A 208 2.42 -38.77 5.36
C THR A 208 3.18 -40.10 5.36
N SER A 209 2.53 -41.13 4.82
CA SER A 209 3.14 -42.45 4.63
C SER A 209 4.40 -42.32 3.76
N PHE A 210 5.47 -42.98 4.17
CA PHE A 210 6.76 -42.91 3.50
C PHE A 210 6.69 -43.32 2.02
N GLU A 211 5.74 -44.17 1.64
CA GLU A 211 5.54 -44.61 0.25
C GLU A 211 4.99 -43.50 -0.66
N ASN A 212 4.18 -42.60 -0.12
CA ASN A 212 3.50 -41.52 -0.84
C ASN A 212 4.26 -40.19 -0.77
N LEU A 213 5.40 -40.16 -0.07
CA LEU A 213 6.19 -38.95 0.11
C LEU A 213 6.84 -38.53 -1.22
N ASN A 214 6.55 -37.30 -1.65
CA ASN A 214 7.20 -36.67 -2.79
C ASN A 214 8.36 -35.80 -2.31
N VAL A 215 9.58 -36.31 -2.47
CA VAL A 215 10.80 -35.70 -1.96
C VAL A 215 11.19 -34.44 -2.75
N ASP A 216 10.88 -34.38 -4.04
CA ASP A 216 11.17 -33.22 -4.88
C ASP A 216 10.34 -31.99 -4.47
N PHE A 217 9.06 -32.19 -4.15
CA PHE A 217 8.21 -31.11 -3.63
C PHE A 217 8.70 -30.58 -2.29
N ILE A 218 9.05 -31.49 -1.37
CA ILE A 218 9.57 -31.12 -0.05
C ILE A 218 10.88 -30.34 -0.20
N GLN A 219 11.80 -30.79 -1.05
CA GLN A 219 13.07 -30.09 -1.30
C GLN A 219 12.84 -28.69 -1.88
N ARG A 220 11.87 -28.55 -2.79
CA ARG A 220 11.49 -27.25 -3.35
C ARG A 220 10.94 -26.31 -2.28
N ASP A 221 10.03 -26.78 -1.44
CA ASP A 221 9.43 -25.96 -0.37
C ASP A 221 10.47 -25.56 0.67
N VAL A 222 11.33 -26.48 1.08
CA VAL A 222 12.45 -26.22 1.99
C VAL A 222 13.43 -25.19 1.41
N ASN A 223 13.70 -25.24 0.11
CA ASN A 223 14.51 -24.23 -0.57
C ASN A 223 13.79 -22.87 -0.60
N ARG A 224 12.47 -22.84 -0.85
CA ARG A 224 11.67 -21.60 -0.77
C ARG A 224 11.75 -20.97 0.64
N PHE A 225 11.52 -21.76 1.69
CA PHE A 225 11.64 -21.28 3.07
C PHE A 225 13.05 -20.76 3.41
N SER A 226 14.09 -21.26 2.74
CA SER A 226 15.45 -20.75 2.92
C SER A 226 15.61 -19.33 2.39
N HIS A 227 14.97 -19.02 1.25
CA HIS A 227 14.96 -17.67 0.70
C HIS A 227 14.12 -16.73 1.57
N THR A 228 12.97 -17.20 2.04
CA THR A 228 12.13 -16.48 3.01
C THR A 228 12.91 -16.15 4.28
N LEU A 229 13.60 -17.12 4.87
CA LEU A 229 14.47 -16.91 6.04
C LEU A 229 15.54 -15.85 5.78
N PHE A 230 16.20 -15.89 4.62
CA PHE A 230 17.23 -14.90 4.30
C PHE A 230 16.66 -13.47 4.26
N MET A 231 15.48 -13.28 3.67
CA MET A 231 14.80 -11.97 3.67
C MET A 231 14.43 -11.53 5.10
N LEU A 232 13.90 -12.44 5.91
CA LEU A 232 13.52 -12.16 7.29
C LEU A 232 14.72 -11.83 8.18
N GLU A 233 15.85 -12.54 8.04
CA GLU A 233 17.09 -12.28 8.79
C GLU A 233 17.73 -10.93 8.44
N LYS A 234 17.53 -10.46 7.20
CA LYS A 234 18.08 -9.18 6.74
C LYS A 234 17.16 -8.01 7.00
N GLY A 235 15.85 -8.22 6.92
CA GLY A 235 14.84 -7.18 7.04
C GLY A 235 14.35 -6.95 8.47
N LEU A 236 14.35 -7.98 9.33
CA LEU A 236 13.88 -7.85 10.70
C LEU A 236 15.06 -7.71 11.69
N PRO A 237 14.86 -6.99 12.80
CA PRO A 237 15.82 -7.00 13.90
C PRO A 237 15.98 -8.43 14.46
N PRO A 238 17.13 -8.76 15.08
CA PRO A 238 17.36 -10.07 15.68
C PRO A 238 16.22 -10.47 16.62
N ASN A 239 15.62 -11.63 16.37
CA ASN A 239 14.48 -12.11 17.14
C ASN A 239 14.47 -13.64 17.27
N HIS A 240 13.77 -14.14 18.28
CA HIS A 240 13.73 -15.56 18.61
C HIS A 240 12.82 -16.36 17.66
N VAL A 241 11.81 -15.73 17.04
CA VAL A 241 10.91 -16.38 16.09
C VAL A 241 11.65 -16.84 14.83
N VAL A 242 12.41 -15.94 14.19
CA VAL A 242 13.25 -16.26 13.01
C VAL A 242 14.27 -17.32 13.36
N THR A 243 14.90 -17.21 14.54
CA THR A 243 15.89 -18.18 15.02
C THR A 243 15.27 -19.58 15.19
N GLY A 244 14.09 -19.67 15.82
CA GLY A 244 13.37 -20.93 15.99
C GLY A 244 12.92 -21.55 14.67
N LEU A 245 12.39 -20.73 13.75
CA LEU A 245 12.00 -21.16 12.42
C LEU A 245 13.22 -21.69 11.63
N LYS A 246 14.34 -20.99 11.67
CA LYS A 246 15.61 -21.41 11.05
C LYS A 246 16.11 -22.73 11.61
N GLN A 247 16.08 -22.89 12.93
CA GLN A 247 16.50 -24.12 13.58
C GLN A 247 15.63 -25.29 13.11
N SER A 248 14.31 -25.14 13.15
CA SER A 248 13.35 -26.16 12.71
C SER A 248 13.56 -26.57 11.25
N ILE A 249 13.75 -25.59 10.34
CA ILE A 249 14.02 -25.85 8.93
C ILE A 249 15.38 -26.55 8.73
N THR A 250 16.39 -26.15 9.51
CA THR A 250 17.73 -26.75 9.41
C THR A 250 17.74 -28.20 9.91
N ASP A 251 17.06 -28.46 11.02
CA ASP A 251 16.92 -29.82 11.57
C ASP A 251 16.19 -30.74 10.61
N PHE A 252 15.13 -30.23 9.97
CA PHE A 252 14.43 -30.96 8.92
C PHE A 252 15.30 -31.15 7.67
N LYS A 253 16.04 -30.13 7.22
CA LYS A 253 16.97 -30.24 6.09
C LYS A 253 18.03 -31.32 6.28
N GLN A 254 18.59 -31.45 7.48
CA GLN A 254 19.57 -32.49 7.79
C GLN A 254 19.00 -33.91 7.63
N SER A 255 17.69 -34.07 7.79
CA SER A 255 17.03 -35.35 7.60
C SER A 255 16.69 -35.68 6.13
N LEU A 256 16.61 -34.68 5.24
CA LEU A 256 16.22 -34.89 3.84
C LEU A 256 17.12 -35.87 3.07
N PRO A 257 18.46 -35.83 3.18
CA PRO A 257 19.31 -36.81 2.51
C PRO A 257 19.00 -38.25 2.92
N ILE A 258 18.62 -38.47 4.18
CA ILE A 258 18.24 -39.79 4.69
C ILE A 258 16.93 -40.24 4.06
N VAL A 259 15.95 -39.32 3.98
CA VAL A 259 14.67 -39.57 3.31
C VAL A 259 14.88 -39.92 1.83
N VAL A 260 15.68 -39.13 1.10
CA VAL A 260 16.03 -39.38 -0.30
C VAL A 260 16.68 -40.76 -0.45
N ALA A 261 17.67 -41.07 0.38
CA ALA A 261 18.40 -42.33 0.31
C ALA A 261 17.47 -43.53 0.55
N LEU A 262 16.61 -43.47 1.57
CA LEU A 262 15.67 -44.54 1.93
C LEU A 262 14.49 -44.68 0.95
N ARG A 263 14.18 -43.63 0.17
CA ARG A 263 13.21 -43.65 -0.94
C ARG A 263 13.78 -44.16 -2.25
N ASN A 264 15.09 -44.42 -2.34
CA ASN A 264 15.71 -44.87 -3.58
C ASN A 264 15.15 -46.25 -4.00
N PRO A 265 14.51 -46.38 -5.18
CA PRO A 265 13.91 -47.63 -5.65
C PRO A 265 14.94 -48.72 -5.94
N CYS A 266 16.24 -48.38 -6.05
CA CYS A 266 17.32 -49.34 -6.23
C CYS A 266 17.75 -50.03 -4.91
N LEU A 267 17.15 -49.70 -3.76
CA LEU A 267 17.42 -50.37 -2.49
C LEU A 267 16.82 -51.79 -2.46
N GLN A 268 17.70 -52.78 -2.60
CA GLN A 268 17.36 -54.21 -2.52
C GLN A 268 17.41 -54.73 -1.07
N ALA A 269 16.83 -55.90 -0.80
CA ALA A 269 16.74 -56.51 0.53
C ALA A 269 18.07 -56.53 1.29
N ARG A 270 19.18 -56.90 0.63
CA ARG A 270 20.52 -56.88 1.21
C ARG A 270 20.96 -55.52 1.78
N HIS A 271 20.49 -54.41 1.20
CA HIS A 271 20.81 -53.07 1.71
C HIS A 271 20.00 -52.76 2.98
N TRP A 272 18.75 -53.24 3.04
CA TRP A 272 17.92 -53.14 4.24
C TRP A 272 18.50 -53.95 5.40
N ASP A 273 19.01 -55.16 5.15
CA ASP A 273 19.67 -55.98 6.18
C ASP A 273 20.86 -55.24 6.81
N VAL A 274 21.69 -54.59 5.99
CA VAL A 274 22.83 -53.77 6.46
C VAL A 274 22.37 -52.53 7.22
N ILE A 275 21.32 -51.85 6.74
CA ILE A 275 20.74 -50.68 7.42
C ILE A 275 20.18 -51.07 8.80
N HIS A 276 19.43 -52.18 8.89
CA HIS A 276 18.89 -52.68 10.16
C HIS A 276 20.00 -53.09 11.13
N PHE A 277 21.04 -53.76 10.63
CA PHE A 277 22.20 -54.14 11.44
C PHE A 277 22.95 -52.91 11.98
N THR A 278 23.11 -51.88 11.15
CA THR A 278 23.85 -50.65 11.52
C THR A 278 23.06 -49.75 12.48
N ILE A 279 21.74 -49.63 12.29
CA ILE A 279 20.87 -48.82 13.14
C ILE A 279 20.51 -49.57 14.44
N GLY A 280 20.63 -50.89 14.46
CA GLY A 280 20.25 -51.74 15.60
C GLY A 280 18.74 -51.80 15.84
N ARG A 281 17.92 -51.31 14.89
CA ARG A 281 16.45 -51.36 14.92
C ARG A 281 15.91 -51.83 13.58
N MET A 282 14.87 -52.66 13.64
CA MET A 282 14.13 -53.10 12.46
C MET A 282 13.20 -51.96 12.00
N ILE A 283 13.42 -51.47 10.78
CA ILE A 283 12.52 -50.52 10.12
C ILE A 283 11.57 -51.34 9.26
N THR A 284 10.44 -51.74 9.82
CA THR A 284 9.36 -52.35 9.03
C THR A 284 8.69 -51.27 8.20
N LYS A 285 8.82 -51.35 6.88
CA LYS A 285 8.02 -50.57 5.93
C LYS A 285 6.58 -51.08 5.91
N ASP A 286 5.87 -50.95 7.03
CA ASP A 286 4.44 -51.17 7.04
C ASP A 286 3.72 -49.96 6.43
N ARG A 287 2.43 -50.11 6.11
CA ARG A 287 1.62 -49.01 5.56
C ARG A 287 1.52 -47.81 6.52
N ASN A 288 1.85 -48.00 7.80
CA ASN A 288 1.81 -46.98 8.85
C ASN A 288 3.18 -46.32 9.09
N PHE A 289 4.24 -46.70 8.34
CA PHE A 289 5.54 -46.07 8.48
C PHE A 289 5.52 -44.66 7.85
N THR A 290 5.56 -43.64 8.71
CA THR A 290 5.52 -42.24 8.29
C THR A 290 6.91 -41.60 8.35
N LEU A 291 7.05 -40.42 7.73
CA LEU A 291 8.28 -39.63 7.85
C LEU A 291 8.58 -39.26 9.32
N GLY A 292 7.55 -39.01 10.14
CA GLY A 292 7.72 -38.69 11.57
C GLY A 292 8.46 -39.80 12.32
N ASN A 293 8.06 -41.06 12.12
CA ASN A 293 8.73 -42.22 12.71
C ASN A 293 10.20 -42.29 12.29
N LEU A 294 10.51 -41.93 11.03
CA LEU A 294 11.90 -41.89 10.54
C LEU A 294 12.71 -40.77 11.20
N LEU A 295 12.11 -39.62 11.46
CA LEU A 295 12.77 -38.48 12.12
C LEU A 295 13.02 -38.74 13.61
N GLU A 296 12.19 -39.55 14.26
CA GLU A 296 12.36 -39.98 15.66
C GLU A 296 13.40 -41.08 15.84
N LEU A 297 13.82 -41.74 14.75
CA LEU A 297 14.92 -42.72 14.77
C LEU A 297 16.31 -42.07 14.80
N ARG A 298 16.38 -40.73 14.78
CA ARG A 298 17.61 -39.94 14.87
C ARG A 298 18.18 -39.89 16.28
#